data_AF-A0A2K1KC45-F1
#
_entry.id   AF-A0A2K1KC45-F1
#
_cell.length_a   1.000
_cell.length_b   1.000
_cell.length_c   1.000
_cell.angle_alpha   90.00
_cell.angle_beta   90.00
_cell.angle_gamma   90.00
#
_symmetry.space_group_name_H-M   'P 1'
#
loop_
_entity.id
_entity.type
_entity.pdbx_description
1 polymer ?
#
loop_
_entity_poly.entity_id
_entity_poly.type
_entity_poly.pdbx_seq_one_letter_code
_entity_poly.pdbx_strand_id
1 'polypeptide(L)' 'MKIKLVLGDLAGTVTELLSAQPAHDELDFAVLGNISGNQYILQTNVVANGFSGREQQIDIWFDPTMKYRTYGIL' A
#
# COMPACT_ATOMS: atom_id res chain seq x y z
N MET A 1 -8.75 3.20 -7.38
CA MET A 1 -8.14 4.47 -6.92
C MET A 1 -6.99 4.90 -7.82
N LYS A 2 -6.67 6.20 -7.90
CA LYS A 2 -5.48 6.71 -8.59
C LYS A 2 -4.49 7.26 -7.57
N ILE A 3 -3.27 6.72 -7.53
CA ILE A 3 -2.22 7.13 -6.59
C ILE A 3 -1.00 7.60 -7.38
N LYS A 4 -0.36 8.66 -6.91
CA LYS A 4 0.96 9.11 -7.34
C LYS A 4 1.75 9.40 -6.08
N LEU A 5 2.95 8.84 -5.96
CA LEU A 5 3.83 9.16 -4.82
C LEU A 5 4.50 10.51 -5.03
N VAL A 6 4.84 11.17 -3.93
CA VAL A 6 5.63 12.40 -3.95
C VAL A 6 7.11 12.04 -3.92
N LEU A 7 7.91 12.68 -4.78
CA LEU A 7 9.35 12.47 -4.85
C LEU A 7 9.99 12.86 -3.51
N GLY A 8 10.82 11.98 -2.95
CA GLY A 8 11.52 12.22 -1.69
C GLY A 8 10.67 12.01 -0.44
N ASP A 9 9.41 11.60 -0.56
CA ASP A 9 8.57 11.25 0.59
C ASP A 9 8.98 9.88 1.14
N LEU A 10 9.35 9.85 2.42
CA LEU A 10 9.93 8.69 3.09
C LEU A 10 8.82 7.80 3.64
N ALA A 11 8.34 6.88 2.80
CA ALA A 11 7.38 5.82 3.14
C ALA A 11 5.98 6.29 3.60
N GLY A 12 4.96 5.47 3.34
CA GLY A 12 3.72 5.52 4.12
C GLY A 12 2.50 6.14 3.44
N THR A 13 2.40 6.11 2.11
CA THR A 13 1.05 6.18 1.52
C THR A 13 0.37 4.85 1.78
N VAL A 14 -0.48 4.82 2.81
CA VAL A 14 -1.35 3.69 3.13
C VAL A 14 -2.76 4.04 2.68
N THR A 15 -3.41 3.12 1.99
CA THR A 15 -4.85 3.17 1.75
C THR A 15 -5.45 1.90 2.32
N GLU A 16 -6.39 2.10 3.23
CA GLU A 16 -7.10 1.04 3.94
C GLU A 16 -8.58 1.12 3.58
N LEU A 17 -9.20 -0.03 3.34
CA LEU A 17 -10.65 -0.16 3.24
C LEU A 17 -11.15 -0.89 4.49
N LEU A 18 -11.57 -0.13 5.50
CA LEU A 18 -11.84 -0.61 6.86
C LEU A 18 -13.34 -0.70 7.18
N SER A 19 -13.76 -1.76 7.86
CA SER A 19 -15.07 -1.83 8.54
C SER A 19 -15.00 -1.29 9.98
N ALA A 20 -16.00 -0.53 10.43
CA ALA A 20 -15.93 0.27 11.66
C ALA A 20 -16.20 -0.50 12.98
N GLN A 21 -15.74 -1.75 13.12
CA GLN A 21 -16.01 -2.62 14.28
C GLN A 21 -14.73 -3.17 14.92
N PRO A 22 -14.72 -3.62 16.19
CA PRO A 22 -13.50 -4.13 16.85
C PRO A 22 -12.89 -5.37 16.19
N ALA A 23 -13.71 -6.19 15.54
CA ALA A 23 -13.27 -7.32 14.73
C ALA A 23 -13.48 -6.98 13.26
N HIS A 24 -12.74 -5.97 12.80
CA HIS A 24 -12.91 -5.45 11.46
C HIS A 24 -12.30 -6.37 10.39
N ASP A 25 -12.91 -6.30 9.22
CA ASP A 25 -12.26 -6.64 7.96
C ASP A 25 -11.58 -5.38 7.39
N GLU A 26 -10.40 -5.59 6.80
CA GLU A 26 -9.59 -4.53 6.20
C GLU A 26 -8.76 -5.06 5.02
N LEU A 27 -8.61 -4.22 4.01
CA LEU A 27 -7.81 -4.47 2.81
C LEU A 27 -6.85 -3.32 2.60
N ASP A 28 -5.56 -3.64 2.55
CA ASP A 28 -4.49 -2.64 2.59
C ASP A 28 -3.71 -2.55 1.28
N PHE A 29 -3.42 -1.32 0.88
CA PHE A 29 -2.30 -0.99 0.01
C PHE A 29 -1.38 -0.04 0.76
N ALA A 30 -0.15 -0.48 1.05
CA ALA A 30 0.88 0.37 1.62
C ALA A 30 2.06 0.46 0.66
N VAL A 31 2.46 1.68 0.29
CA VAL A 31 3.70 1.87 -0.45
C VAL A 31 4.84 2.16 0.51
N LEU A 32 5.75 1.21 0.60
CA LEU A 32 6.95 1.29 1.44
C LEU A 32 8.05 1.96 0.63
N GLY A 33 8.37 3.19 1.01
CA GLY A 33 9.48 3.96 0.44
C GLY A 33 10.80 3.51 1.03
N ASN A 34 11.89 3.67 0.27
CA ASN A 34 13.24 3.47 0.78
C ASN A 34 14.01 4.79 0.74
N ILE A 35 14.53 5.20 1.91
CA ILE A 35 15.42 6.37 2.10
C ILE A 35 16.69 6.26 1.25
N SER A 36 17.04 5.05 0.82
CA SER A 36 18.31 4.69 0.15
C SER A 36 18.25 4.76 -1.38
N GLY A 37 17.12 5.16 -1.99
CA GLY A 37 16.96 5.11 -3.46
C GLY A 37 16.75 3.71 -4.05
N ASN A 38 16.51 2.70 -3.20
CA ASN A 38 16.09 1.37 -3.66
C ASN A 38 14.65 1.40 -4.17
N GLN A 39 14.28 0.36 -4.91
CA GLN A 39 12.97 0.20 -5.51
C GLN A 39 11.83 0.29 -4.48
N TYR A 40 10.74 0.95 -4.85
CA TYR A 40 9.54 1.03 -4.01
C TYR A 40 8.87 -0.34 -3.92
N ILE A 41 8.41 -0.69 -2.73
CA ILE A 41 7.65 -1.92 -2.49
C ILE A 41 6.18 -1.55 -2.32
N LEU A 42 5.30 -2.27 -3.02
CA LEU A 42 3.89 -2.30 -2.68
C LEU A 42 3.68 -3.46 -1.72
N GLN A 43 3.23 -3.16 -0.51
CA GLN A 43 2.73 -4.14 0.43
C GLN A 43 1.20 -4.20 0.35
N THR A 44 0.66 -5.40 0.28
CA THR A 44 -0.78 -5.67 0.48
C THR A 44 -0.99 -6.48 1.74
N ASN A 45 -2.18 -6.37 2.33
CA ASN A 45 -2.58 -7.19 3.47
C ASN A 45 -4.09 -7.40 3.47
N VAL A 46 -4.53 -8.48 4.12
CA VAL A 46 -5.94 -8.81 4.34
C VAL A 46 -6.13 -9.09 5.82
N VAL A 47 -6.88 -8.21 6.48
CA VAL A 47 -7.39 -8.41 7.83
C VAL A 47 -8.80 -8.96 7.72
N ALA A 48 -9.08 -10.06 8.42
CA ALA A 48 -10.42 -10.65 8.46
C ALA A 48 -10.79 -10.93 9.91
N ASN A 49 -11.92 -10.41 10.37
CA ASN A 49 -12.39 -10.54 11.76
C ASN A 49 -11.31 -10.13 12.78
N GLY A 50 -10.58 -9.05 12.49
CA GLY A 50 -9.47 -8.52 13.30
C GLY A 50 -8.15 -9.31 13.19
N PHE A 51 -8.09 -10.39 12.41
CA PHE A 51 -6.85 -11.17 12.23
C PHE A 51 -6.08 -10.70 11.00
N SER A 52 -4.88 -10.16 11.25
CA SER A 52 -3.92 -9.67 10.23
C SER A 52 -2.81 -10.72 9.93
N GLY A 53 -1.65 -10.32 9.40
CA GLY A 53 -0.48 -11.16 9.18
C GLY A 53 -0.43 -11.86 7.82
N ARG A 54 -1.09 -11.28 6.81
CA ARG A 54 -1.16 -11.81 5.44
C ARG A 54 -0.44 -10.90 4.45
N GLU A 55 0.65 -10.28 4.90
CA GLU A 55 1.39 -9.31 4.13
C GLU A 55 2.03 -9.98 2.90
N GLN A 56 1.88 -9.35 1.75
CA GLN A 56 2.66 -9.66 0.55
C GLN A 56 3.38 -8.42 0.09
N GLN A 57 4.64 -8.57 -0.30
CA GLN A 57 5.48 -7.48 -0.80
C GLN A 57 5.86 -7.76 -2.25
N ILE A 58 5.65 -6.75 -3.10
CA ILE A 58 6.03 -6.80 -4.51
C ILE A 58 6.85 -5.57 -4.89
N ASP A 59 7.89 -5.77 -5.69
CA ASP A 59 8.65 -4.68 -6.27
C ASP A 59 7.83 -3.97 -7.34
N ILE A 60 7.78 -2.64 -7.25
CA ILE A 60 7.13 -1.83 -8.26
C ILE A 60 8.07 -1.68 -9.46
N TRP A 61 7.69 -2.24 -10.60
CA TRP A 61 8.48 -2.25 -11.85
C TRP A 61 8.51 -0.89 -12.59
N PHE A 62 7.94 0.16 -12.00
CA PHE A 62 7.91 1.51 -12.54
C PHE A 62 8.20 2.52 -11.43
N ASP A 63 8.60 3.74 -11.80
CA ASP A 63 8.71 4.85 -10.86
C ASP A 63 7.29 5.37 -10.49
N PRO A 64 6.83 5.20 -9.24
CA PRO A 64 5.50 5.61 -8.81
C PRO A 64 5.40 7.13 -8.55
N THR A 65 6.51 7.87 -8.63
CA THR A 65 6.58 9.34 -8.45
C THR A 65 6.34 10.11 -9.75
N MET A 66 6.47 9.45 -10.91
CA MET A 66 6.41 10.13 -12.21
C MET A 66 4.99 10.55 -12.62
N LYS A 67 3.98 9.71 -12.36
CA LYS A 67 2.57 10.00 -12.70
C LYS A 67 1.61 9.13 -11.89
N TYR A 68 0.34 9.55 -11.87
CA TYR A 68 -0.74 8.76 -11.29
C TYR A 68 -0.87 7.39 -11.96
N ARG A 69 -1.05 6.35 -11.14
CA ARG A 69 -1.32 4.97 -11.53
C ARG A 69 -2.62 4.50 -10.90
N THR A 70 -3.28 3.56 -11.56
CA THR A 70 -4.53 2.99 -11.07
C THR A 70 -4.24 1.75 -10.24
N TYR A 71 -4.79 1.72 -9.04
CA TYR A 71 -4.80 0.57 -8.14
C TYR A 71 -6.27 0.18 -7.91
N GLY A 72 -6.56 -1.10 -7.78
CA GLY A 72 -7.92 -1.58 -7.63
C GLY A 72 -7.97 -2.91 -6.91
N ILE A 73 -9.06 -3.11 -6.18
CA ILE A 73 -9.48 -4.39 -5.62
C ILE A 73 -10.83 -4.70 -6.26
N LEU A 74 -11.04 -5.95 -6.65
CA LEU A 74 -12.28 -6.44 -7.27
C LEU A 74 -13.07 -7.27 -6.27
#